data_AF-A0A1I8MDZ7-F1
#
_entry.id   AF-A0A1I8MDZ7-F1
#
_cell.length_a   1.000
_cell.length_b   1.000
_cell.length_c   1.000
_cell.angle_alpha   90.00
_cell.angle_beta   90.00
_cell.angle_gamma   90.00
#
_symmetry.space_group_name_H-M   'P 1'
#
loop_
_entity.id
_entity.type
_entity.pdbx_description
1 polymer ?
#
loop_
_entity_poly.entity_id
_entity_poly.type
_entity_poly.pdbx_seq_one_letter_code
_entity_poly.pdbx_strand_id
1 'polypeptide(L)'
;MSILICFVVTLLALQQTPFLAAHRFGDVLESEERNQIMSMLDETKEMAGQVEAMLLKVLPEIPTGKTYEELHNNVLEYYDKVHGYKERKYHCRKRARQFLEGFKEFSEIYSNEQADTPEKQEVVRLLEEAGLKEMREKFNEKMARDEFDYILE
;
A
#
# COMPACT_ATOMS: atom_id res chain seq x y z
N MET A 1 22.25 22.11 -75.08
CA MET A 1 22.81 22.58 -73.80
C MET A 1 21.78 23.43 -73.09
N SER A 2 21.68 23.22 -71.78
CA SER A 2 21.20 24.17 -70.78
C SER A 2 19.71 24.20 -70.42
N ILE A 3 19.44 23.45 -69.34
CA ILE A 3 18.57 23.78 -68.20
C ILE A 3 17.07 23.51 -68.42
N LEU A 4 16.75 22.22 -68.63
CA LEU A 4 15.69 21.57 -67.86
C LEU A 4 16.11 21.57 -66.38
N ILE A 5 15.15 21.54 -65.47
CA ILE A 5 15.27 21.51 -63.99
C ILE A 5 15.13 22.91 -63.37
N CYS A 6 13.89 23.29 -63.03
CA CYS A 6 13.63 24.17 -61.87
C CYS A 6 12.15 24.28 -61.43
N PHE A 7 11.23 23.42 -61.87
CA PHE A 7 9.81 23.52 -61.46
C PHE A 7 9.13 22.20 -61.10
N VAL A 8 9.86 21.24 -60.51
CA VAL A 8 9.27 20.01 -59.93
C VAL A 8 9.88 19.68 -58.55
N VAL A 9 10.22 20.70 -57.75
CA VAL A 9 10.76 20.48 -56.38
C VAL A 9 9.96 21.21 -55.29
N THR A 10 9.02 22.08 -55.64
CA THR A 10 8.19 22.78 -54.64
C THR A 10 6.87 22.10 -54.28
N LEU A 11 6.49 21.01 -54.96
CA LEU A 11 5.24 20.27 -54.71
C LEU A 11 5.44 18.86 -54.12
N LEU A 12 6.67 18.46 -53.82
CA LEU A 12 7.02 17.20 -53.14
C LEU A 12 7.52 17.41 -51.70
N ALA A 13 7.42 18.63 -51.16
CA ALA A 13 7.82 18.98 -49.79
C ALA A 13 6.64 19.15 -48.82
N LEU A 14 5.42 18.74 -49.22
CA LEU A 14 4.19 18.93 -48.40
C LEU A 14 3.47 17.63 -48.04
N GLN A 15 4.07 16.46 -48.27
CA GLN A 15 3.46 15.16 -47.96
C GLN A 15 4.37 14.16 -47.25
N GLN A 16 5.37 14.63 -46.50
CA GLN A 16 6.04 13.80 -45.49
C GLN A 16 5.83 14.41 -44.10
N THR A 17 4.80 13.89 -43.46
CA THR A 17 4.46 13.99 -42.04
C THR A 17 5.69 13.87 -41.12
N PRO A 18 5.62 14.47 -39.91
CA PRO A 18 5.07 13.66 -38.84
C PRO A 18 3.84 14.34 -38.23
N PHE A 19 2.67 13.81 -38.59
CA PHE A 19 1.51 13.73 -37.73
C PHE A 19 1.87 12.73 -36.62
N LEU A 20 2.77 13.11 -35.70
CA LEU A 20 3.23 12.27 -34.59
C LEU A 20 3.84 13.17 -33.49
N ALA A 21 3.06 14.12 -33.01
CA ALA A 21 3.43 14.94 -31.84
C ALA A 21 2.24 15.15 -30.89
N ALA A 22 1.32 14.18 -30.82
CA ALA A 22 0.20 14.20 -29.88
C ALA A 22 -0.08 12.83 -29.20
N HIS A 23 0.85 11.87 -29.29
CA HIS A 23 0.65 10.50 -28.78
C HIS A 23 1.81 9.98 -27.91
N ARG A 24 2.55 10.85 -27.20
CA ARG A 24 3.66 10.40 -26.32
C ARG A 24 3.67 10.95 -24.90
N PHE A 25 2.73 11.82 -24.53
CA PHE A 25 2.62 12.29 -23.15
C PHE A 25 1.45 11.66 -22.36
N GLY A 26 0.43 11.12 -23.04
CA GLY A 26 -0.67 10.40 -22.40
C GLY A 26 -0.26 9.02 -21.87
N ASP A 27 0.48 8.24 -22.65
CA ASP A 27 0.87 6.86 -22.28
C ASP A 27 1.98 6.81 -21.22
N VAL A 28 2.82 7.83 -21.12
CA VAL A 28 3.94 7.87 -20.16
C VAL A 28 3.46 8.23 -18.75
N LEU A 29 2.52 9.16 -18.63
CA LEU A 29 1.87 9.50 -17.36
C LEU A 29 1.06 8.31 -16.82
N GLU A 30 0.31 7.60 -17.68
CA GLU A 30 -0.38 6.36 -17.29
C GLU A 30 0.59 5.23 -16.88
N SER A 31 1.79 5.18 -17.47
CA SER A 31 2.82 4.20 -17.10
C SER A 31 3.49 4.52 -15.76
N GLU A 32 3.80 5.79 -15.48
CA GLU A 32 4.41 6.20 -14.21
C GLU A 32 3.43 6.02 -13.05
N GLU A 33 2.18 6.47 -13.22
CA GLU A 33 1.12 6.29 -12.21
C GLU A 33 0.85 4.79 -11.96
N ARG A 34 0.79 3.98 -13.03
CA ARG A 34 0.65 2.52 -12.88
C ARG A 34 1.82 1.90 -12.12
N ASN A 35 3.05 2.30 -12.43
CA ASN A 35 4.24 1.79 -11.73
C ASN A 35 4.22 2.20 -10.26
N GLN A 36 3.80 3.43 -9.95
CA GLN A 36 3.66 3.92 -8.60
C GLN A 36 2.60 3.15 -7.82
N ILE A 37 1.41 2.93 -8.41
CA ILE A 37 0.35 2.11 -7.81
C ILE A 37 0.86 0.69 -7.54
N MET A 38 1.54 0.06 -8.50
CA MET A 38 2.08 -1.29 -8.33
C MET A 38 3.12 -1.34 -7.20
N SER A 39 4.04 -0.38 -7.14
CA SER A 39 5.01 -0.25 -6.04
C SER A 39 4.32 -0.14 -4.69
N MET A 40 3.29 0.70 -4.57
CA MET A 40 2.53 0.85 -3.32
C MET A 40 1.77 -0.43 -2.95
N LEU A 41 1.26 -1.17 -3.93
CA LEU A 41 0.60 -2.45 -3.68
C LEU A 41 1.58 -3.53 -3.21
N ASP A 42 2.81 -3.52 -3.73
CA ASP A 42 3.91 -4.38 -3.28
C ASP A 42 4.33 -4.03 -1.85
N GLU A 43 4.55 -2.74 -1.57
CA GLU A 43 4.85 -2.25 -0.21
C GLU A 43 3.74 -2.60 0.79
N THR A 44 2.48 -2.45 0.40
CA THR A 44 1.34 -2.83 1.24
C THR A 44 1.33 -4.34 1.51
N LYS A 45 1.74 -5.15 0.54
CA LYS A 45 1.86 -6.60 0.68
C LYS A 45 2.98 -6.98 1.65
N GLU A 46 4.13 -6.33 1.53
CA GLU A 46 5.26 -6.52 2.43
C GLU A 46 4.87 -6.13 3.87
N MET A 47 4.24 -4.98 4.05
CA MET A 47 3.72 -4.52 5.34
C MET A 47 2.76 -5.56 5.93
N ALA A 48 1.82 -6.10 5.15
CA ALA A 48 0.94 -7.16 5.63
C ALA A 48 1.70 -8.42 6.08
N GLY A 49 2.79 -8.79 5.40
CA GLY A 49 3.66 -9.87 5.84
C GLY A 49 4.36 -9.58 7.18
N GLN A 50 4.83 -8.33 7.38
CA GLN A 50 5.43 -7.89 8.64
C GLN A 50 4.42 -7.91 9.79
N VAL A 51 3.20 -7.41 9.55
CA VAL A 51 2.10 -7.44 10.52
C VAL A 51 1.69 -8.87 10.87
N GLU A 52 1.55 -9.75 9.87
CA GLU A 52 1.24 -11.17 10.11
C GLU A 52 2.31 -11.84 10.99
N ALA A 53 3.59 -11.63 10.65
CA ALA A 53 4.70 -12.20 11.42
C ALA A 53 4.74 -11.68 12.87
N MET A 54 4.38 -10.43 13.09
CA MET A 54 4.22 -9.87 14.44
C MET A 54 3.06 -10.53 15.19
N LEU A 55 1.88 -10.64 14.57
CA LEU A 55 0.71 -11.24 15.19
C LEU A 55 0.94 -12.73 15.53
N LEU A 56 1.64 -13.48 14.67
CA LEU A 56 2.01 -14.87 14.94
C LEU A 56 2.92 -15.03 16.16
N LYS A 57 3.74 -14.03 16.49
CA LYS A 57 4.55 -14.03 17.71
C LYS A 57 3.71 -13.71 18.95
N VAL A 58 2.73 -12.82 18.82
CA VAL A 58 1.96 -12.31 19.95
C VAL A 58 0.82 -13.22 20.37
N LEU A 59 0.06 -13.76 19.41
CA LEU A 59 -1.09 -14.62 19.68
C LEU A 59 -0.85 -15.73 20.73
N PRO A 60 0.25 -16.53 20.66
CA PRO A 60 0.51 -17.56 21.66
C PRO A 60 0.93 -17.02 23.03
N GLU A 61 1.38 -15.77 23.10
CA GLU A 61 1.86 -15.12 24.34
C GLU A 61 0.74 -14.40 25.10
N ILE A 62 -0.42 -14.17 24.45
CA ILE A 62 -1.59 -13.58 25.13
C ILE A 62 -2.07 -14.57 26.20
N PRO A 63 -2.16 -14.15 27.48
CA PRO A 63 -2.59 -15.04 28.55
C PRO A 63 -3.96 -15.67 28.28
N THR A 64 -4.12 -16.94 28.65
CA THR A 64 -5.41 -17.63 28.53
C THR A 64 -6.30 -17.31 29.73
N GLY A 65 -7.56 -16.95 29.49
CA GLY A 65 -8.54 -16.75 30.55
C GLY A 65 -9.72 -15.89 30.09
N LYS A 66 -10.81 -15.88 30.86
CA LYS A 66 -12.02 -15.12 30.52
C LYS A 66 -11.77 -13.63 30.35
N THR A 67 -10.80 -13.07 31.08
CA THR A 67 -10.45 -11.64 31.02
C THR A 67 -9.69 -11.26 29.75
N TYR A 68 -9.00 -12.22 29.12
CA TYR A 68 -8.23 -12.01 27.90
C TYR A 68 -8.92 -12.55 26.64
N GLU A 69 -9.99 -13.32 26.79
CA GLU A 69 -10.68 -14.01 25.68
C GLU A 69 -11.09 -13.04 24.56
N GLU A 70 -11.67 -11.88 24.92
CA GLU A 70 -12.04 -10.86 23.95
C GLU A 70 -10.83 -10.26 23.24
N LEU A 71 -9.76 -9.92 23.98
CA LEU A 71 -8.53 -9.36 23.42
C LEU A 71 -7.85 -10.36 22.48
N HIS A 72 -7.73 -11.62 22.90
CA HIS A 72 -7.19 -12.70 22.09
C HIS A 72 -7.98 -12.86 20.80
N ASN A 73 -9.33 -12.90 20.88
CA ASN A 73 -10.19 -13.03 19.72
C ASN A 73 -10.08 -11.83 18.76
N ASN A 74 -9.96 -10.61 19.29
CA ASN A 74 -9.77 -9.41 18.47
C ASN A 74 -8.44 -9.43 17.71
N VAL A 75 -7.35 -9.84 18.38
CA VAL A 75 -6.04 -9.99 17.73
C VAL A 75 -6.08 -11.12 16.69
N LEU A 76 -6.75 -12.23 16.98
CA LEU A 76 -6.92 -13.36 16.07
C LEU A 76 -7.75 -12.99 14.84
N GLU A 77 -8.86 -12.28 15.02
CA GLU A 77 -9.69 -11.81 13.91
C GLU A 77 -8.90 -10.87 13.00
N TYR A 78 -8.09 -9.99 13.58
CA TYR A 78 -7.22 -9.13 12.79
C TYR A 78 -6.13 -9.92 12.05
N TYR A 79 -5.53 -10.92 12.70
CA TYR A 79 -4.61 -11.86 12.04
C TYR A 79 -5.26 -12.53 10.83
N ASP A 80 -6.49 -13.03 10.93
CA ASP A 80 -7.19 -13.69 9.82
C ASP A 80 -7.42 -12.72 8.64
N LYS A 81 -7.74 -11.44 8.93
CA LYS A 81 -7.87 -10.40 7.89
C LYS A 81 -6.54 -10.16 7.18
N VAL A 82 -5.45 -10.03 7.92
CA VAL A 82 -4.10 -9.79 7.39
C VAL A 82 -3.63 -11.00 6.57
N HIS A 83 -3.75 -12.21 7.12
CA HIS A 83 -3.43 -13.47 6.44
C HIS A 83 -4.21 -13.59 5.13
N GLY A 84 -5.52 -13.35 5.17
CA GLY A 84 -6.40 -13.40 4.00
C GLY A 84 -6.09 -12.34 2.93
N TYR A 85 -5.48 -11.21 3.30
CA TYR A 85 -4.94 -10.25 2.35
C TYR A 85 -3.61 -10.73 1.75
N LYS A 86 -2.69 -11.25 2.58
CA LYS A 86 -1.36 -11.74 2.17
C LYS A 86 -1.41 -12.95 1.23
N GLU A 87 -2.31 -13.90 1.45
CA GLU A 87 -2.38 -15.12 0.60
C GLU A 87 -2.90 -14.86 -0.83
N ARG A 88 -3.50 -13.69 -1.08
CA ARG A 88 -4.03 -13.37 -2.41
C ARG A 88 -2.91 -13.12 -3.42
N LYS A 89 -2.98 -13.81 -4.57
CA LYS A 89 -1.98 -13.66 -5.65
C LYS A 89 -1.98 -12.32 -6.36
N TYR A 90 -3.09 -11.57 -6.31
CA TYR A 90 -3.25 -10.34 -7.10
C TYR A 90 -3.23 -9.09 -6.23
N HIS A 91 -2.51 -8.08 -6.72
CA HIS A 91 -2.48 -6.73 -6.18
C HIS A 91 -3.80 -6.03 -6.50
N CYS A 92 -4.57 -5.68 -5.46
CA CYS A 92 -5.89 -5.07 -5.62
C CYS A 92 -5.97 -3.82 -4.74
N ARG A 93 -6.07 -2.65 -5.37
CA ARG A 93 -6.18 -1.34 -4.69
C ARG A 93 -7.24 -1.32 -3.61
N LYS A 94 -8.46 -1.80 -3.90
CA LYS A 94 -9.54 -1.87 -2.92
C LYS A 94 -9.17 -2.70 -1.68
N ARG A 95 -8.45 -3.80 -1.84
CA ARG A 95 -8.05 -4.66 -0.72
C ARG A 95 -6.85 -4.09 0.04
N ALA A 96 -5.90 -3.49 -0.67
CA ALA A 96 -4.80 -2.76 -0.07
C ALA A 96 -5.32 -1.65 0.84
N ARG A 97 -6.28 -0.85 0.33
CA ARG A 97 -6.99 0.17 1.12
C ARG A 97 -7.63 -0.41 2.38
N GLN A 98 -8.40 -1.49 2.26
CA GLN A 98 -9.02 -2.14 3.41
C GLN A 98 -8.00 -2.63 4.45
N PHE A 99 -6.85 -3.13 4.00
CA PHE A 99 -5.76 -3.51 4.89
C PHE A 99 -5.16 -2.29 5.59
N LEU A 100 -4.85 -1.20 4.87
CA LEU A 100 -4.26 0.01 5.45
C LEU A 100 -5.22 0.68 6.44
N GLU A 101 -6.51 0.77 6.11
CA GLU A 101 -7.56 1.28 7.02
C GLU A 101 -7.67 0.40 8.27
N GLY A 102 -7.69 -0.93 8.09
CA GLY A 102 -7.72 -1.88 9.21
C GLY A 102 -6.46 -1.83 10.08
N PHE A 103 -5.28 -1.63 9.48
CA PHE A 103 -4.03 -1.48 10.22
C PHE A 103 -4.02 -0.19 11.04
N LYS A 104 -4.50 0.92 10.46
CA LYS A 104 -4.67 2.17 11.19
C LYS A 104 -5.54 1.96 12.43
N GLU A 105 -6.75 1.45 12.25
CA GLU A 105 -7.70 1.20 13.34
C GLU A 105 -7.12 0.26 14.41
N PHE A 106 -6.52 -0.87 13.98
CA PHE A 106 -5.88 -1.81 14.90
C PHE A 106 -4.76 -1.15 15.72
N SER A 107 -3.90 -0.37 15.06
CA SER A 107 -2.77 0.29 15.70
C SER A 107 -3.17 1.40 16.68
N GLU A 108 -4.35 2.00 16.48
CA GLU A 108 -4.97 2.98 17.39
C GLU A 108 -5.60 2.28 18.60
N ILE A 109 -6.38 1.21 18.38
CA ILE A 109 -6.98 0.41 19.46
C ILE A 109 -5.92 -0.13 20.41
N TYR A 110 -4.80 -0.61 19.86
CA TYR A 110 -3.65 -1.14 20.61
C TYR A 110 -2.52 -0.11 20.74
N SER A 111 -2.90 1.11 21.13
CA SER A 111 -1.96 2.15 21.56
C SER A 111 -1.99 2.30 23.08
N ASN A 112 -0.87 2.79 23.64
CA ASN A 112 -0.78 3.08 25.07
C ASN A 112 -1.84 4.08 25.55
N GLU A 113 -2.31 4.98 24.67
CA GLU A 113 -3.37 5.95 24.98
C GLU A 113 -4.75 5.30 25.14
N GLN A 114 -4.99 4.18 24.47
CA GLN A 114 -6.26 3.44 24.48
C GLN A 114 -6.23 2.23 25.42
N ALA A 115 -5.12 1.98 26.12
CA ALA A 115 -4.95 0.84 27.02
C ALA A 115 -5.50 1.14 28.43
N ASP A 116 -6.81 0.97 28.60
CA ASP A 116 -7.59 1.34 29.78
C ASP A 116 -7.67 0.26 30.87
N THR A 117 -7.34 -0.99 30.54
CA THR A 117 -7.34 -2.13 31.46
C THR A 117 -5.94 -2.75 31.58
N PRO A 118 -5.58 -3.36 32.72
CA PRO A 118 -4.31 -4.08 32.87
C PRO A 118 -4.10 -5.17 31.80
N GLU A 119 -5.17 -5.88 31.43
CA GLU A 119 -5.14 -6.91 30.42
C GLU A 119 -4.82 -6.33 29.03
N LYS A 120 -5.47 -5.21 28.67
CA LYS A 120 -5.19 -4.52 27.40
C LYS A 120 -3.79 -3.92 27.38
N GLN A 121 -3.31 -3.36 28.50
CA GLN A 121 -1.93 -2.87 28.63
C GLN A 121 -0.90 -3.97 28.38
N GLU A 122 -1.14 -5.17 28.91
CA GLU A 122 -0.26 -6.31 28.69
C GLU A 122 -0.26 -6.74 27.21
N VAL A 123 -1.42 -6.80 26.56
CA VAL A 123 -1.48 -7.12 25.12
C VAL A 123 -0.80 -6.03 24.27
N VAL A 124 -0.98 -4.75 24.62
CA VAL A 124 -0.27 -3.64 23.97
C VAL A 124 1.24 -3.79 24.16
N ARG A 125 1.72 -4.12 25.36
CA ARG A 125 3.15 -4.38 25.62
C ARG A 125 3.69 -5.48 24.72
N LEU A 126 2.99 -6.62 24.63
CA LEU A 126 3.37 -7.74 23.75
C LEU A 126 3.43 -7.32 22.28
N LEU A 127 2.43 -6.56 21.80
CA LEU A 127 2.41 -6.04 20.43
C LEU A 127 3.55 -5.04 20.17
N GLU A 128 3.83 -4.13 21.09
CA GLU A 128 4.93 -3.17 20.95
C GLU A 128 6.30 -3.86 20.96
N GLU A 129 6.51 -4.86 21.82
CA GLU A 129 7.71 -5.71 21.84
C GLU A 129 7.88 -6.51 20.54
N ALA A 130 6.78 -6.91 19.91
CA ALA A 130 6.80 -7.59 18.62
C ALA A 130 6.99 -6.63 17.41
N GLY A 131 6.97 -5.31 17.63
CA GLY A 131 7.29 -4.29 16.63
C GLY A 131 6.13 -3.39 16.21
N LEU A 132 4.95 -3.48 16.83
CA LEU A 132 3.78 -2.67 16.44
C LEU A 132 4.07 -1.17 16.46
N LYS A 133 4.83 -0.70 17.46
CA LYS A 133 5.16 0.72 17.62
C LYS A 133 5.94 1.26 16.43
N GLU A 134 7.00 0.57 16.03
CA GLU A 134 7.83 0.95 14.88
C GLU A 134 7.03 0.94 13.57
N MET A 135 6.19 -0.09 13.37
CA MET A 135 5.33 -0.18 12.19
C MET A 135 4.31 0.96 12.14
N ARG A 136 3.69 1.30 13.28
CA ARG A 136 2.74 2.42 13.41
C ARG A 136 3.40 3.76 13.10
N GLU A 137 4.61 4.00 13.63
CA GLU A 137 5.38 5.22 13.36
C GLU A 137 5.71 5.36 11.86
N LYS A 138 6.25 4.31 11.24
CA LYS A 138 6.55 4.28 9.79
C LYS A 138 5.30 4.49 8.94
N PHE A 139 4.18 3.85 9.30
CA PHE A 139 2.92 4.02 8.61
C PHE A 139 2.40 5.45 8.70
N ASN A 140 2.43 6.06 9.89
CA ASN A 140 2.00 7.43 10.10
C ASN A 140 2.89 8.44 9.36
N GLU A 141 4.20 8.21 9.30
CA GLU A 141 5.12 9.03 8.49
C GLU A 141 4.77 8.98 7.01
N LYS A 142 4.46 7.79 6.47
CA LYS A 142 4.04 7.62 5.07
C LYS A 142 2.68 8.27 4.80
N MET A 143 1.71 8.09 5.70
CA MET A 143 0.40 8.75 5.63
C MET A 143 0.52 10.28 5.64
N ALA A 144 1.42 10.85 6.43
CA ALA A 144 1.65 12.29 6.51
C ALA A 144 2.37 12.89 5.27
N ARG A 145 2.93 12.04 4.42
CA ARG A 145 3.58 12.41 3.15
C ARG A 145 2.70 12.11 1.94
N ASP A 146 1.43 11.75 2.15
CA ASP A 146 0.48 11.41 1.10
C ASP A 146 0.95 10.23 0.22
N GLU A 147 1.86 9.39 0.76
CA GLU A 147 2.43 8.22 0.05
C GLU A 147 1.41 7.08 -0.13
N PHE A 148 0.19 7.21 0.40
CA PHE A 148 -0.87 6.23 0.20
C PHE A 148 -2.10 6.78 -0.53
N ASP A 149 -2.08 8.05 -0.99
CA ASP A 149 -3.23 8.70 -1.62
C ASP A 149 -3.71 7.96 -2.86
N TYR A 150 -2.79 7.46 -3.69
CA TYR A 150 -3.10 6.64 -4.85
C TYR A 150 -3.71 5.27 -4.52
N ILE A 151 -3.81 4.88 -3.25
CA ILE A 151 -4.56 3.70 -2.79
C ILE A 151 -5.83 4.10 -2.04
N LEU A 152 -5.78 5.20 -1.27
CA LEU A 152 -6.81 5.65 -0.34
C LEU A 152 -7.87 6.58 -0.95
N GLU A 153 -7.61 7.23 -2.08
CA GLU A 153 -8.65 7.90 -2.89
C GLU A 153 -9.60 6.87 -3.50
#